data_AF-A0A5B0KG56-F1
#
_entry.id   AF-A0A5B0KG56-F1
#
_cell.length_a   1.000
_cell.length_b   1.000
_cell.length_c   1.000
_cell.angle_alpha   90.00
_cell.angle_beta   90.00
_cell.angle_gamma   90.00
#
_symmetry.space_group_name_H-M   'P 1'
#
loop_
_entity.id
_entity.type
_entity.pdbx_description
1 polymer ?
#
loop_
_entity_poly.entity_id
_entity_poly.type
_entity_poly.pdbx_seq_one_letter_code
_entity_poly.pdbx_strand_id
1 'polypeptide(L)'
;MQQTLNFDLSEQPIPVLLRGDKWDSVWSELTDNEDLNFVDASRGTSLSSLITSSVESIHTALIDGWTMMIGYSSGKDSETVLHLFLMALIRAVRSGATISQHHFILHTDTLIESPEVRWLADQKLAELERFIAKENLPLTIVLAKPGISQSWTGRILTGRGLPTFSNSTARQCSQDLKITSAKRAKAAYMRELPKEVRQKVCLLLGSRDAESTIRAANIAKQRGSSDRVIKTKDGGELYVVKNWLASDVWEFLLSAGMGSAYPLPSYLESNVTTAELYKAATGECVWSATEKKASDACGARFGCWATLVFMY
;
A
#
# COMPACT_ATOMS: atom_id res chain seq x y z
N MET A 1 36.02 -4.35 -1.68
CA MET A 1 36.56 -3.02 -1.99
C MET A 1 35.49 -2.01 -1.60
N GLN A 2 35.70 -1.32 -0.48
CA GLN A 2 34.75 -0.34 0.06
C GLN A 2 34.72 0.88 -0.86
N GLN A 3 33.54 1.28 -1.33
CA GLN A 3 33.31 2.63 -1.84
C GLN A 3 32.31 3.31 -0.90
N THR A 4 32.86 4.14 -0.03
CA THR A 4 32.21 5.27 0.61
C THR A 4 31.61 6.17 -0.45
N LEU A 5 30.30 6.38 -0.41
CA LEU A 5 29.63 7.45 -1.15
C LEU A 5 29.20 8.54 -0.17
N ASN A 6 29.65 9.74 -0.48
CA ASN A 6 29.48 10.97 0.28
C ASN A 6 28.01 11.26 0.60
N PHE A 7 27.76 11.54 1.87
CA PHE A 7 26.64 12.36 2.30
C PHE A 7 27.17 13.79 2.44
N ASP A 8 26.82 14.68 1.52
CA ASP A 8 26.93 16.12 1.79
C ASP A 8 25.84 16.94 1.07
N LEU A 9 25.09 17.65 1.91
CA LEU A 9 24.39 18.93 1.73
C LEU A 9 23.21 19.05 0.76
N SER A 10 22.02 18.95 1.38
CA SER A 10 20.95 19.95 1.37
C SER A 10 20.82 20.85 0.11
N GLU A 11 20.22 20.33 -0.95
CA GLU A 11 19.42 21.15 -1.84
C GLU A 11 17.96 21.06 -1.36
N GLN A 12 17.48 22.15 -0.76
CA GLN A 12 16.05 22.34 -0.54
C GLN A 12 15.36 22.27 -1.92
N PRO A 13 14.26 21.53 -2.09
CA PRO A 13 13.58 21.45 -3.37
C PRO A 13 13.12 22.85 -3.80
N ILE A 14 13.54 23.27 -4.99
CA ILE A 14 13.11 24.51 -5.66
C ILE A 14 11.56 24.52 -5.68
N PRO A 15 10.88 25.52 -5.09
CA PRO A 15 9.42 25.49 -5.02
C PRO A 15 8.77 25.81 -6.37
N VAL A 16 7.73 25.04 -6.67
CA VAL A 16 6.64 25.25 -7.64
C VAL A 16 7.05 25.23 -9.13
N LEU A 17 7.20 24.02 -9.66
CA LEU A 17 6.85 23.75 -11.06
C LEU A 17 5.47 23.08 -11.05
N LEU A 18 4.40 23.86 -11.22
CA LEU A 18 3.16 23.28 -11.75
C LEU A 18 3.51 22.77 -13.15
N ARG A 19 3.61 21.45 -13.29
CA ARG A 19 3.96 20.79 -14.55
C ARG A 19 2.75 20.69 -15.47
N GLY A 20 1.54 20.97 -14.96
CA GLY A 20 0.30 20.89 -15.72
C GLY A 20 -0.04 19.45 -16.08
N ASP A 21 0.43 18.50 -15.29
CA ASP A 21 0.10 17.09 -15.43
C ASP A 21 -1.09 16.70 -14.53
N LYS A 22 -1.51 15.43 -14.62
CA LYS A 22 -2.63 14.92 -13.84
C LYS A 22 -2.44 15.02 -12.33
N TRP A 23 -1.20 15.09 -11.83
CA TRP A 23 -0.94 15.20 -10.41
C TRP A 23 -1.20 16.61 -9.88
N ASP A 24 -1.09 17.63 -10.74
CA ASP A 24 -1.46 19.00 -10.40
C ASP A 24 -2.97 19.23 -10.59
N SER A 25 -3.55 18.70 -11.67
CA SER A 25 -4.96 18.92 -12.01
C SER A 25 -5.95 18.08 -11.18
N VAL A 26 -5.47 17.07 -10.44
CA VAL A 26 -6.33 16.16 -9.66
C VAL A 26 -7.23 16.91 -8.67
N TRP A 27 -6.80 18.05 -8.13
CA TRP A 27 -7.59 18.84 -7.17
C TRP A 27 -8.81 19.51 -7.82
N SER A 28 -8.64 19.99 -9.05
CA SER A 28 -9.76 20.48 -9.86
C SER A 28 -10.65 19.33 -10.27
N GLU A 29 -10.09 18.20 -10.71
CA GLU A 29 -10.86 17.01 -11.09
C GLU A 29 -11.73 16.49 -9.93
N LEU A 30 -11.18 16.43 -8.72
CA LEU A 30 -11.92 16.06 -7.51
C LEU A 30 -13.05 17.04 -7.20
N THR A 31 -12.92 18.31 -7.58
CA THR A 31 -13.97 19.32 -7.35
C THR A 31 -15.06 19.30 -8.43
N ASP A 32 -14.66 19.10 -9.69
CA ASP A 32 -15.52 19.37 -10.85
C ASP A 32 -16.12 18.09 -11.47
N ASN A 33 -15.52 16.92 -11.27
CA ASN A 33 -15.98 15.68 -11.91
C ASN A 33 -17.29 15.18 -11.28
N GLU A 34 -18.36 15.10 -12.08
CA GLU A 34 -19.70 14.72 -11.62
C GLU A 34 -19.75 13.28 -11.07
N ASP A 35 -19.04 12.34 -11.71
CA ASP A 35 -19.04 10.93 -11.30
C ASP A 35 -18.33 10.75 -9.96
N LEU A 36 -17.16 11.37 -9.77
CA LEU A 36 -16.42 11.32 -8.51
C LEU A 36 -17.16 12.04 -7.37
N ASN A 37 -17.99 13.02 -7.69
CA ASN A 37 -18.81 13.77 -6.74
C ASN A 37 -20.21 13.19 -6.56
N PHE A 38 -20.56 12.12 -7.26
CA PHE A 38 -21.83 11.44 -7.06
C PHE A 38 -21.98 10.99 -5.60
N VAL A 39 -23.12 11.34 -5.00
CA VAL A 39 -23.47 10.95 -3.64
C VAL A 39 -24.63 9.98 -3.70
N ASP A 40 -24.37 8.73 -3.33
CA ASP A 40 -25.43 7.76 -3.08
C ASP A 40 -26.25 8.22 -1.86
N ALA A 41 -27.57 8.33 -2.05
CA ALA A 41 -28.53 8.71 -1.02
C ALA A 41 -28.46 7.83 0.24
N SER A 42 -27.95 6.60 0.13
CA SER A 42 -27.76 5.70 1.27
C SER A 42 -26.48 5.97 2.08
N ARG A 43 -25.50 6.67 1.50
CA ARG A 43 -24.14 6.80 2.06
C ARG A 43 -23.79 8.22 2.51
N GLY A 44 -24.33 9.23 1.84
CA GLY A 44 -24.10 10.64 2.20
C GLY A 44 -22.66 11.13 2.03
N THR A 45 -21.80 10.38 1.32
CA THR A 45 -20.41 10.77 1.01
C THR A 45 -20.08 10.38 -0.43
N SER A 46 -19.30 11.21 -1.11
CA SER A 46 -18.78 10.96 -2.46
C SER A 46 -17.38 10.37 -2.42
N LEU A 47 -16.97 9.72 -3.51
CA LEU A 47 -15.61 9.20 -3.64
C LEU A 47 -14.58 10.35 -3.54
N SER A 48 -14.87 11.49 -4.17
CA SER A 48 -14.02 12.69 -4.07
C SER A 48 -13.81 13.15 -2.62
N SER A 49 -14.86 13.15 -1.79
CA SER A 49 -14.78 13.52 -0.38
C SER A 49 -13.88 12.55 0.41
N LEU A 50 -14.01 11.25 0.15
CA LEU A 50 -13.17 10.22 0.76
C LEU A 50 -11.70 10.38 0.37
N ILE A 51 -11.40 10.59 -0.92
CA ILE A 51 -10.04 10.82 -1.42
C ILE A 51 -9.45 12.06 -0.77
N THR A 52 -10.17 13.18 -0.84
CA THR A 52 -9.71 14.49 -0.32
C THR A 52 -9.40 14.41 1.17
N SER A 53 -10.30 13.83 1.96
CA SER A 53 -10.09 13.65 3.41
C SER A 53 -8.86 12.78 3.70
N SER A 54 -8.70 11.66 2.98
CA SER A 54 -7.59 10.73 3.18
C SER A 54 -6.25 11.37 2.80
N VAL A 55 -6.19 12.08 1.66
CA VAL A 55 -4.97 12.77 1.23
C VAL A 55 -4.63 13.93 2.16
N GLU A 56 -5.61 14.73 2.60
CA GLU A 56 -5.34 15.84 3.52
C GLU A 56 -4.81 15.35 4.87
N SER A 57 -5.31 14.21 5.36
CA SER A 57 -4.81 13.58 6.59
C SER A 57 -3.35 13.12 6.46
N ILE A 58 -2.98 12.55 5.30
CA ILE A 58 -1.60 12.18 5.00
C ILE A 58 -0.72 13.43 4.85
N HIS A 59 -1.21 14.43 4.11
CA HIS A 59 -0.49 15.68 3.85
C HIS A 59 -0.21 16.43 5.16
N THR A 60 -1.20 16.56 6.04
CA THR A 60 -1.02 17.12 7.38
C THR A 60 0.05 16.37 8.16
N ALA A 61 0.03 15.03 8.13
CA ALA A 61 1.04 14.23 8.79
C ALA A 61 2.46 14.42 8.19
N LEU A 62 2.57 14.62 6.87
CA LEU A 62 3.83 14.96 6.20
C LEU A 62 4.39 16.31 6.69
N ILE A 63 3.54 17.35 6.73
CA ILE A 63 3.90 18.70 7.21
C ILE A 63 4.26 18.69 8.69
N ASP A 64 3.57 17.86 9.48
CA ASP A 64 3.91 17.62 10.88
C ASP A 64 5.28 16.94 11.05
N GLY A 65 5.98 16.56 9.97
CA GLY A 65 7.33 16.00 9.99
C GLY A 65 7.37 14.51 10.26
N TRP A 66 6.28 13.77 10.04
CA TRP A 66 6.29 12.32 10.12
C TRP A 66 6.95 11.70 8.89
N THR A 67 7.76 10.67 9.12
CA THR A 67 8.29 9.83 8.05
C THR A 67 7.31 8.70 7.77
N MET A 68 6.61 8.77 6.65
CA MET A 68 5.67 7.74 6.23
C MET A 68 6.35 6.42 5.86
N MET A 69 5.78 5.35 6.39
CA MET A 69 6.06 3.96 6.06
C MET A 69 4.78 3.31 5.52
N ILE A 70 4.86 2.62 4.38
CA ILE A 70 3.73 1.84 3.85
C ILE A 70 4.10 0.36 3.82
N GLY A 71 3.27 -0.50 4.43
CA GLY A 71 3.35 -1.93 4.18
C GLY A 71 2.68 -2.25 2.84
N TYR A 72 3.47 -2.55 1.82
CA TYR A 72 2.97 -2.69 0.45
C TYR A 72 2.94 -4.15 -0.01
N SER A 73 1.75 -4.67 -0.31
CA SER A 73 1.55 -6.06 -0.73
C SER A 73 1.07 -6.20 -2.18
N SER A 74 1.12 -5.12 -2.96
CA SER A 74 0.61 -5.07 -4.35
C SER A 74 -0.87 -5.44 -4.53
N GLY A 75 -1.61 -5.55 -3.42
CA GLY A 75 -3.05 -5.82 -3.39
C GLY A 75 -3.86 -4.53 -3.31
N LYS A 76 -5.18 -4.64 -3.48
CA LYS A 76 -6.08 -3.48 -3.63
C LYS A 76 -5.92 -2.43 -2.52
N ASP A 77 -6.01 -2.80 -1.25
CA ASP A 77 -6.02 -1.81 -0.16
C ASP A 77 -4.63 -1.15 0.00
N SER A 78 -3.54 -1.91 -0.15
CA SER A 78 -2.19 -1.36 -0.10
C SER A 78 -1.87 -0.47 -1.29
N GLU A 79 -2.45 -0.77 -2.45
CA GLU A 79 -2.33 0.03 -3.67
C GLU A 79 -3.07 1.36 -3.53
N THR A 80 -4.28 1.34 -2.96
CA THR A 80 -5.05 2.54 -2.64
C THR A 80 -4.28 3.45 -1.68
N VAL A 81 -3.73 2.89 -0.60
CA VAL A 81 -2.90 3.65 0.35
C VAL A 81 -1.69 4.27 -0.34
N LEU A 82 -1.01 3.53 -1.22
CA LEU A 82 0.14 4.03 -1.98
C LEU A 82 -0.27 5.20 -2.89
N HIS A 83 -1.34 5.08 -3.66
CA HIS A 83 -1.81 6.16 -4.53
C HIS A 83 -2.19 7.42 -3.74
N LEU A 84 -2.95 7.29 -2.65
CA LEU A 84 -3.30 8.41 -1.77
C LEU A 84 -2.05 9.07 -1.17
N PHE A 85 -1.07 8.25 -0.77
CA PHE A 85 0.22 8.76 -0.29
C PHE A 85 1.00 9.50 -1.38
N LEU A 86 1.05 8.99 -2.61
CA LEU A 86 1.74 9.65 -3.72
C LEU A 86 1.09 11.01 -4.05
N MET A 87 -0.25 11.09 -4.04
CA MET A 87 -0.95 12.36 -4.21
C MET A 87 -0.55 13.38 -3.14
N ALA A 88 -0.50 12.96 -1.86
CA ALA A 88 -0.05 13.82 -0.76
C ALA A 88 1.43 14.22 -0.88
N LEU A 89 2.28 13.25 -1.21
CA LEU A 89 3.74 13.43 -1.28
C LEU A 89 4.11 14.38 -2.42
N ILE A 90 3.53 14.20 -3.59
CA ILE A 90 3.79 15.07 -4.75
C ILE A 90 3.32 16.50 -4.46
N ARG A 91 2.13 16.67 -3.87
CA ARG A 91 1.65 17.98 -3.42
C ARG A 91 2.66 18.64 -2.47
N ALA A 92 3.17 17.91 -1.48
CA ALA A 92 4.14 18.44 -0.53
C ALA A 92 5.49 18.77 -1.19
N VAL A 93 6.02 17.89 -2.04
CA VAL A 93 7.30 18.10 -2.74
C VAL A 93 7.22 19.27 -3.71
N ARG A 94 6.19 19.33 -4.56
CA ARG A 94 6.04 20.40 -5.57
C ARG A 94 5.74 21.77 -4.96
N SER A 95 5.08 21.81 -3.80
CA SER A 95 4.87 23.06 -3.05
C SER A 95 6.12 23.52 -2.28
N GLY A 96 7.21 22.74 -2.27
CA GLY A 96 8.43 23.05 -1.53
C GLY A 96 8.27 22.92 -0.01
N ALA A 97 7.30 22.12 0.45
CA ALA A 97 7.08 21.92 1.87
C ALA A 97 8.26 21.17 2.53
N THR A 98 8.61 21.58 3.75
CA THR A 98 9.65 20.90 4.53
C THR A 98 9.11 19.58 5.10
N ILE A 99 9.40 18.48 4.41
CA ILE A 99 8.99 17.12 4.80
C ILE A 99 10.22 16.21 4.98
N SER A 100 10.01 15.04 5.59
CA SER A 100 11.07 14.02 5.74
C SER A 100 11.58 13.55 4.37
N GLN A 101 12.89 13.31 4.27
CA GLN A 101 13.54 12.81 3.05
C GLN A 101 13.70 11.27 3.03
N HIS A 102 13.07 10.58 3.99
CA HIS A 102 13.31 9.15 4.25
C HIS A 102 12.04 8.30 4.21
N HIS A 103 11.01 8.73 3.47
CA HIS A 103 9.80 7.91 3.33
C HIS A 103 10.15 6.57 2.68
N PHE A 104 9.43 5.52 3.04
CA PHE A 104 9.72 4.20 2.49
C PHE A 104 8.50 3.31 2.39
N ILE A 105 8.46 2.52 1.33
CA ILE A 105 7.57 1.37 1.25
C ILE A 105 8.32 0.11 1.66
N LEU A 106 7.63 -0.80 2.32
CA LEU A 106 8.15 -2.11 2.69
C LEU A 106 7.32 -3.17 1.97
N HIS A 107 7.90 -3.77 0.95
CA HIS A 107 7.31 -4.92 0.25
C HIS A 107 7.93 -6.22 0.75
N THR A 108 7.10 -7.24 0.99
CA THR A 108 7.60 -8.55 1.45
C THR A 108 7.38 -9.62 0.40
N ASP A 109 8.48 -10.07 -0.18
CA ASP A 109 8.55 -11.19 -1.11
C ASP A 109 8.77 -12.48 -0.30
N THR A 110 7.72 -13.32 -0.23
CA THR A 110 7.77 -14.58 0.52
C THR A 110 8.52 -15.70 -0.19
N LEU A 111 8.91 -15.48 -1.46
CA LEU A 111 9.50 -16.48 -2.37
C LEU A 111 8.55 -17.64 -2.73
N ILE A 112 7.28 -17.59 -2.29
CA ILE A 112 6.28 -18.62 -2.55
C ILE A 112 4.90 -18.04 -2.90
N GLU A 113 4.80 -16.78 -3.32
CA GLU A 113 3.57 -16.24 -3.93
C GLU A 113 3.32 -16.92 -5.28
N SER A 114 2.07 -16.95 -5.75
CA SER A 114 1.78 -17.49 -7.09
C SER A 114 2.57 -16.73 -8.17
N PRO A 115 2.99 -17.37 -9.27
CA PRO A 115 3.74 -16.72 -10.34
C PRO A 115 3.07 -15.44 -10.86
N GLU A 116 1.74 -15.44 -10.97
CA GLU A 116 0.94 -14.30 -11.44
C GLU A 116 0.97 -13.14 -10.44
N VAL A 117 0.79 -13.43 -9.14
CA VAL A 117 0.89 -12.43 -8.08
C VAL A 117 2.30 -11.85 -8.02
N ARG A 118 3.32 -12.73 -8.15
CA ARG A 118 4.72 -12.32 -8.13
C ARG A 118 5.06 -11.42 -9.31
N TRP A 119 4.66 -11.81 -10.52
CA TRP A 119 4.87 -11.02 -11.72
C TRP A 119 4.19 -9.65 -11.63
N LEU A 120 2.94 -9.60 -11.18
CA LEU A 120 2.22 -8.34 -10.96
C LEU A 120 2.96 -7.42 -9.97
N ALA A 121 3.42 -7.99 -8.84
CA ALA A 121 4.16 -7.23 -7.84
C ALA A 121 5.48 -6.67 -8.40
N ASP A 122 6.25 -7.48 -9.13
CA ASP A 122 7.52 -7.06 -9.75
C ASP A 122 7.30 -5.94 -10.78
N GLN A 123 6.26 -6.04 -11.63
CA GLN A 123 5.92 -4.98 -12.60
C GLN A 123 5.58 -3.67 -11.90
N LYS A 124 4.70 -3.70 -10.88
CA LYS A 124 4.29 -2.51 -10.15
C LYS A 124 5.47 -1.85 -9.42
N LEU A 125 6.33 -2.63 -8.78
CA LEU A 125 7.52 -2.09 -8.10
C LEU A 125 8.49 -1.44 -9.08
N ALA A 126 8.67 -2.02 -10.28
CA ALA A 126 9.51 -1.44 -11.32
C ALA A 126 8.95 -0.11 -11.86
N GLU A 127 7.63 -0.03 -12.11
CA GLU A 127 7.01 1.24 -12.52
C GLU A 127 7.07 2.29 -11.41
N LEU A 128 6.87 1.88 -10.15
CA LEU A 128 7.00 2.78 -9.01
C LEU A 128 8.42 3.34 -8.88
N GLU A 129 9.45 2.51 -9.07
CA GLU A 129 10.84 2.94 -9.02
C GLU A 129 11.15 3.97 -10.12
N ARG A 130 10.68 3.74 -11.35
CA ARG A 130 10.79 4.72 -12.44
C ARG A 130 10.06 6.02 -12.12
N PHE A 131 8.88 5.92 -11.52
CA PHE A 131 8.08 7.08 -11.14
C PHE A 131 8.75 7.91 -10.05
N ILE A 132 9.29 7.26 -9.00
CA ILE A 132 10.07 7.89 -7.94
C ILE A 132 11.25 8.67 -8.53
N ALA A 133 12.00 8.06 -9.44
CA ALA A 133 13.14 8.69 -10.10
C ALA A 133 12.72 9.89 -10.98
N LYS A 134 11.64 9.74 -11.77
CA LYS A 134 11.12 10.78 -12.66
C LYS A 134 10.63 12.02 -11.89
N GLU A 135 9.94 11.80 -10.78
CA GLU A 135 9.37 12.87 -9.96
C GLU A 135 10.32 13.34 -8.84
N ASN A 136 11.52 12.75 -8.73
CA ASN A 136 12.51 13.00 -7.67
C ASN A 136 11.90 12.92 -6.27
N LEU A 137 11.13 11.86 -6.01
CA LEU A 137 10.41 11.71 -4.74
C LEU A 137 11.34 11.19 -3.64
N PRO A 138 11.23 11.71 -2.40
CA PRO A 138 11.97 11.20 -1.24
C PRO A 138 11.35 9.89 -0.71
N LEU A 139 11.27 8.88 -1.57
CA LEU A 139 10.62 7.60 -1.32
C LEU A 139 11.56 6.45 -1.69
N THR A 140 11.81 5.55 -0.75
CA THR A 140 12.66 4.36 -0.96
C THR A 140 11.83 3.08 -0.94
N ILE A 141 12.14 2.15 -1.83
CA ILE A 141 11.55 0.80 -1.83
C ILE A 141 12.44 -0.15 -1.01
N VAL A 142 11.91 -0.66 0.09
CA VAL A 142 12.59 -1.66 0.94
C VAL A 142 11.99 -3.03 0.66
N LEU A 143 12.83 -3.95 0.16
CA LEU A 143 12.44 -5.32 -0.12
C LEU A 143 12.79 -6.23 1.07
N ALA A 144 11.78 -6.88 1.64
CA ALA A 144 11.92 -7.90 2.65
C ALA A 144 11.83 -9.29 2.02
N LYS A 145 12.85 -10.12 2.25
CA LYS A 145 12.87 -11.54 1.87
C LYS A 145 13.20 -12.41 3.08
N PRO A 146 12.64 -13.62 3.20
CA PRO A 146 13.09 -14.57 4.21
C PRO A 146 14.54 -14.98 3.95
N GLY A 147 15.33 -15.19 5.02
CA GLY A 147 16.65 -15.81 4.88
C GLY A 147 16.51 -17.28 4.46
N ILE A 148 17.54 -17.88 3.87
CA ILE A 148 17.46 -19.25 3.36
C ILE A 148 16.99 -20.26 4.41
N SER A 149 17.42 -20.14 5.67
CA SER A 149 17.01 -21.04 6.75
C SER A 149 15.56 -20.87 7.21
N GLN A 150 14.93 -19.74 6.87
CA GLN A 150 13.54 -19.40 7.21
C GLN A 150 12.61 -19.46 6.00
N SER A 151 13.15 -19.49 4.78
CA SER A 151 12.37 -19.65 3.57
C SER A 151 11.71 -21.02 3.55
N TRP A 152 10.59 -21.13 2.83
CA TRP A 152 9.90 -22.41 2.65
C TRP A 152 10.87 -23.47 2.12
N THR A 153 11.59 -23.17 1.03
CA THR A 153 12.54 -24.10 0.40
C THR A 153 13.60 -24.59 1.37
N GLY A 154 14.27 -23.68 2.09
CA GLY A 154 15.34 -24.10 3.00
C GLY A 154 14.80 -24.89 4.18
N ARG A 155 13.61 -24.57 4.69
CA ARG A 155 13.00 -25.32 5.78
C ARG A 155 12.60 -26.74 5.38
N ILE A 156 12.01 -26.91 4.19
CA ILE A 156 11.62 -28.22 3.68
C ILE A 156 12.86 -29.07 3.38
N LEU A 157 13.82 -28.53 2.62
CA LEU A 157 15.01 -29.27 2.21
C LEU A 157 15.95 -29.63 3.37
N THR A 158 15.95 -28.87 4.47
CA THR A 158 16.78 -29.18 5.65
C THR A 158 16.04 -29.97 6.73
N GLY A 159 14.78 -30.37 6.51
CA GLY A 159 13.97 -31.10 7.48
C GLY A 159 13.59 -30.29 8.73
N ARG A 160 13.78 -28.96 8.71
CA ARG A 160 13.48 -28.05 9.83
C ARG A 160 12.02 -27.62 9.91
N GLY A 161 11.22 -27.97 8.90
CA GLY A 161 9.78 -27.72 8.87
C GLY A 161 9.06 -28.60 7.88
N LEU A 162 7.78 -28.84 8.13
CA LEU A 162 6.88 -29.48 7.18
C LEU A 162 6.07 -28.42 6.42
N PRO A 163 5.61 -28.72 5.20
CA PRO A 163 4.71 -27.83 4.47
C PRO A 163 3.46 -27.59 5.29
N THR A 164 3.08 -26.32 5.47
CA THR A 164 1.90 -25.96 6.23
C THR A 164 0.66 -26.05 5.35
N PHE A 165 -0.36 -26.79 5.79
CA PHE A 165 -1.62 -26.94 5.07
C PHE A 165 -2.51 -25.70 5.24
N SER A 166 -3.34 -25.40 4.24
CA SER A 166 -4.23 -24.23 4.21
C SER A 166 -5.27 -24.21 5.34
N ASN A 167 -5.60 -25.37 5.91
CA ASN A 167 -6.51 -25.57 7.04
C ASN A 167 -5.80 -25.63 8.41
N SER A 168 -4.48 -25.49 8.44
CA SER A 168 -3.73 -25.55 9.69
C SER A 168 -3.95 -24.28 10.51
N THR A 169 -4.16 -24.44 11.82
CA THR A 169 -4.12 -23.33 12.78
C THR A 169 -2.72 -22.71 12.90
N ALA A 170 -1.68 -23.45 12.50
CA ALA A 170 -0.32 -22.94 12.42
C ALA A 170 -0.20 -22.00 11.21
N ARG A 171 -0.26 -20.68 11.44
CA ARG A 171 -0.08 -19.65 10.40
C ARG A 171 1.40 -19.40 10.09
N GLN A 172 2.15 -20.47 9.88
CA GLN A 172 3.60 -20.39 9.89
C GLN A 172 4.16 -19.63 8.68
N CYS A 173 3.57 -19.81 7.49
CA CYS A 173 3.91 -19.00 6.31
C CYS A 173 3.68 -17.50 6.56
N SER A 174 2.57 -17.10 7.18
CA SER A 174 2.28 -15.69 7.46
C SER A 174 3.21 -15.10 8.53
N GLN A 175 3.57 -15.87 9.57
CA GLN A 175 4.44 -15.38 10.63
C GLN A 175 5.91 -15.32 10.20
N ASP A 176 6.44 -16.40 9.63
CA ASP A 176 7.87 -16.51 9.35
C ASP A 176 8.24 -15.79 8.05
N LEU A 177 7.45 -15.98 6.98
CA LEU A 177 7.78 -15.45 5.66
C LEU A 177 7.35 -13.98 5.51
N LYS A 178 6.15 -13.62 5.97
CA LYS A 178 5.64 -12.23 5.87
C LYS A 178 6.07 -11.37 7.06
N ILE A 179 5.59 -11.67 8.26
CA ILE A 179 5.76 -10.78 9.42
C ILE A 179 7.22 -10.68 9.86
N THR A 180 7.93 -11.80 9.99
CA THR A 180 9.31 -11.81 10.50
C THR A 180 10.29 -11.19 9.51
N SER A 181 10.16 -11.53 8.22
CA SER A 181 10.97 -10.90 7.15
C SER A 181 10.76 -9.39 7.11
N ALA A 182 9.50 -8.93 7.16
CA ALA A 182 9.17 -7.50 7.19
C ALA A 182 9.77 -6.80 8.41
N LYS A 183 9.61 -7.37 9.61
CA LYS A 183 10.19 -6.82 10.84
C LYS A 183 11.72 -6.72 10.77
N ARG A 184 12.38 -7.75 10.24
CA ARG A 184 13.84 -7.77 10.08
C ARG A 184 14.32 -6.70 9.10
N ALA A 185 13.68 -6.61 7.92
CA ALA A 185 14.03 -5.62 6.91
C ALA A 185 13.76 -4.19 7.40
N LYS A 186 12.60 -3.96 8.04
CA LYS A 186 12.29 -2.69 8.71
C LYS A 186 13.37 -2.33 9.73
N ALA A 187 13.73 -3.25 10.64
CA ALA A 187 14.72 -2.98 11.67
C ALA A 187 16.15 -2.76 11.13
N ALA A 188 16.48 -3.33 9.96
CA ALA A 188 17.74 -3.07 9.27
C ALA A 188 17.73 -1.66 8.65
N TYR A 189 16.72 -1.35 7.84
CA TYR A 189 16.57 -0.03 7.21
C TYR A 189 16.50 1.09 8.25
N MET A 190 15.66 0.91 9.28
CA MET A 190 15.54 1.88 10.38
C MET A 190 16.86 2.10 11.11
N ARG A 191 17.79 1.14 11.16
CA ARG A 191 19.06 1.31 11.88
C ARG A 191 19.98 2.34 11.20
N GLU A 192 19.88 2.45 9.88
CA GLU A 192 20.68 3.33 9.03
C GLU A 192 20.16 4.77 9.04
N LEU A 193 18.90 4.99 9.47
CA LEU A 193 18.29 6.31 9.54
C LEU A 193 18.78 7.14 10.74
N PRO A 194 18.83 8.49 10.61
CA PRO A 194 19.11 9.41 11.71
C PRO A 194 18.16 9.21 12.89
N LYS A 195 18.63 9.48 14.11
CA LYS A 195 17.87 9.20 15.34
C LYS A 195 16.54 9.95 15.38
N GLU A 196 16.54 11.18 14.90
CA GLU A 196 15.40 12.10 14.85
C GLU A 196 14.29 11.53 13.94
N VAL A 197 14.69 10.98 12.79
CA VAL A 197 13.79 10.34 11.82
C VAL A 197 13.17 9.07 12.41
N ARG A 198 14.00 8.24 13.07
CA ARG A 198 13.54 6.96 13.66
C ARG A 198 12.43 7.12 14.70
N GLN A 199 12.46 8.22 15.45
CA GLN A 199 11.48 8.49 16.50
C GLN A 199 10.11 8.94 15.96
N LYS A 200 10.04 9.30 14.68
CA LYS A 200 8.86 9.91 14.08
C LYS A 200 8.46 9.22 12.77
N VAL A 201 8.42 7.89 12.80
CA VAL A 201 7.90 7.07 11.69
C VAL A 201 6.41 6.80 11.88
N CYS A 202 5.61 7.06 10.86
CA CYS A 202 4.18 6.76 10.83
C CYS A 202 3.89 5.63 9.86
N LEU A 203 3.23 4.57 10.33
CA LEU A 203 2.73 3.49 9.49
C LEU A 203 1.37 3.86 8.91
N LEU A 204 1.29 3.96 7.58
CA LEU A 204 0.04 4.11 6.86
C LEU A 204 -0.63 2.73 6.70
N LEU A 205 -1.88 2.64 7.13
CA LEU A 205 -2.62 1.39 7.23
C LEU A 205 -3.83 1.37 6.29
N GLY A 206 -3.90 0.31 5.47
CA GLY A 206 -5.01 -0.01 4.58
C GLY A 206 -6.17 -0.77 5.24
N SER A 207 -6.28 -0.78 6.57
CA SER A 207 -7.33 -1.54 7.27
C SER A 207 -8.62 -0.74 7.34
N ARG A 208 -9.75 -1.40 7.06
CA ARG A 208 -11.09 -0.77 6.95
C ARG A 208 -12.05 -1.36 7.97
N ASP A 209 -12.93 -0.55 8.53
CA ASP A 209 -13.95 -1.02 9.49
C ASP A 209 -14.93 -1.99 8.81
N ALA A 210 -15.28 -1.73 7.55
CA ALA A 210 -16.15 -2.57 6.74
C ALA A 210 -15.48 -3.88 6.24
N GLU A 211 -14.20 -4.17 6.55
CA GLU A 211 -13.54 -5.40 6.11
C GLU A 211 -14.06 -6.64 6.88
N SER A 212 -14.23 -6.52 8.20
CA SER A 212 -14.85 -7.56 9.05
C SER A 212 -15.07 -7.04 10.46
N THR A 213 -15.95 -7.71 11.22
CA THR A 213 -16.18 -7.42 12.65
C THR A 213 -14.89 -7.50 13.48
N ILE A 214 -14.02 -8.47 13.18
CA ILE A 214 -12.73 -8.66 13.84
C ILE A 214 -11.78 -7.47 13.51
N ARG A 215 -11.78 -7.00 12.26
CA ARG A 215 -10.96 -5.84 11.86
C ARG A 215 -11.43 -4.56 12.52
N ALA A 216 -12.73 -4.28 12.51
CA ALA A 216 -13.31 -3.13 13.19
C ALA A 216 -12.96 -3.14 14.69
N ALA A 217 -13.11 -4.28 15.37
CA ALA A 217 -12.75 -4.42 16.78
C ALA A 217 -11.25 -4.16 17.03
N ASN A 218 -10.36 -4.62 16.14
CA ASN A 218 -8.93 -4.38 16.24
C ASN A 218 -8.57 -2.91 16.02
N ILE A 219 -9.16 -2.25 15.02
CA ILE A 219 -8.96 -0.81 14.76
C ILE A 219 -9.43 0.00 15.98
N ALA A 220 -10.62 -0.31 16.51
CA ALA A 220 -11.15 0.34 17.71
C ALA A 220 -10.23 0.13 18.93
N LYS A 221 -9.70 -1.08 19.12
CA LYS A 221 -8.74 -1.38 20.21
C LYS A 221 -7.46 -0.54 20.12
N GLN A 222 -6.97 -0.29 18.90
CA GLN A 222 -5.80 0.57 18.66
C GLN A 222 -6.15 2.07 18.62
N ARG A 223 -7.42 2.43 18.83
CA ARG A 223 -7.94 3.81 18.71
C ARG A 223 -7.63 4.41 17.34
N GLY A 224 -7.64 3.58 16.29
CA GLY A 224 -7.27 3.98 14.94
C GLY A 224 -8.14 5.13 14.41
N SER A 225 -7.49 6.08 13.76
CA SER A 225 -8.12 7.28 13.19
C SER A 225 -7.77 7.41 11.71
N SER A 226 -8.74 7.88 10.93
CA SER A 226 -8.55 8.27 9.53
C SER A 226 -7.93 9.66 9.40
N ASP A 227 -8.15 10.53 10.38
CA ASP A 227 -7.95 11.97 10.23
C ASP A 227 -6.65 12.47 10.87
N ARG A 228 -6.07 11.70 11.80
CA ARG A 228 -4.87 12.08 12.52
C ARG A 228 -4.00 10.89 12.88
N VAL A 229 -2.69 11.14 13.01
CA VAL A 229 -1.73 10.14 13.46
C VAL A 229 -1.95 9.81 14.93
N ILE A 230 -2.12 8.52 15.23
CA ILE A 230 -2.19 7.98 16.58
C ILE A 230 -0.79 7.55 17.00
N LYS A 231 -0.29 8.09 18.12
CA LYS A 231 1.02 7.70 18.67
C LYS A 231 0.89 6.39 19.43
N THR A 232 1.69 5.40 19.02
CA THR A 232 1.85 4.10 19.67
C THR A 232 3.26 3.96 20.24
N LYS A 233 3.57 2.81 20.86
CA LYS A 233 4.92 2.52 21.36
C LYS A 233 5.94 2.36 20.23
N ASP A 234 5.47 1.97 19.03
CA ASP A 234 6.30 1.61 17.89
C ASP A 234 6.38 2.72 16.83
N GLY A 235 5.81 3.90 17.09
CA GLY A 235 5.77 5.05 16.19
C GLY A 235 4.37 5.68 16.11
N GLY A 236 4.04 6.24 14.96
CA GLY A 236 2.69 6.70 14.62
C GLY A 236 1.95 5.68 13.77
N GLU A 237 0.63 5.69 13.81
CA GLU A 237 -0.25 4.91 12.93
C GLU A 237 -1.36 5.81 12.38
N LEU A 238 -1.66 5.66 11.08
CA LEU A 238 -2.74 6.40 10.41
C LEU A 238 -3.55 5.44 9.53
N TYR A 239 -4.86 5.35 9.76
CA TYR A 239 -5.77 4.43 9.08
C TYR A 239 -6.49 5.17 7.96
N VAL A 240 -5.74 5.51 6.91
CA VAL A 240 -6.16 6.45 5.85
C VAL A 240 -7.45 6.04 5.14
N VAL A 241 -7.72 4.74 5.02
CA VAL A 241 -8.93 4.21 4.37
C VAL A 241 -9.93 3.59 5.36
N LYS A 242 -9.82 3.89 6.66
CA LYS A 242 -10.64 3.27 7.71
C LYS A 242 -12.13 3.20 7.38
N ASN A 243 -12.67 4.30 6.85
CA ASN A 243 -14.10 4.50 6.59
C ASN A 243 -14.50 4.09 5.16
N TRP A 244 -13.60 3.53 4.37
CA TRP A 244 -13.86 3.15 2.97
C TRP A 244 -14.51 1.77 2.87
N LEU A 245 -15.42 1.63 1.91
CA LEU A 245 -15.99 0.35 1.49
C LEU A 245 -15.08 -0.35 0.47
N ALA A 246 -15.36 -1.62 0.21
CA ALA A 246 -14.63 -2.36 -0.82
C ALA A 246 -14.95 -1.80 -2.22
N SER A 247 -16.18 -1.32 -2.44
CA SER A 247 -16.58 -0.63 -3.67
C SER A 247 -15.76 0.64 -3.89
N ASP A 248 -15.57 1.48 -2.87
CA ASP A 248 -14.78 2.72 -2.98
C ASP A 248 -13.33 2.45 -3.37
N VAL A 249 -12.76 1.39 -2.80
CA VAL A 249 -11.39 0.96 -3.10
C VAL A 249 -11.28 0.61 -4.58
N TRP A 250 -12.22 -0.18 -5.11
CA TRP A 250 -12.20 -0.57 -6.51
C TRP A 250 -12.52 0.58 -7.46
N GLU A 251 -13.52 1.39 -7.14
CA GLU A 251 -13.89 2.58 -7.90
C GLU A 251 -12.70 3.55 -7.99
N PHE A 252 -12.02 3.82 -6.88
CA PHE A 252 -10.79 4.62 -6.87
C PHE A 252 -9.69 4.04 -7.75
N LEU A 253 -9.37 2.75 -7.60
CA LEU A 253 -8.29 2.11 -8.36
C LEU A 253 -8.60 2.07 -9.86
N LEU A 254 -9.84 1.81 -10.24
CA LEU A 254 -10.27 1.77 -11.64
C LEU A 254 -10.41 3.17 -12.26
N SER A 255 -10.64 4.20 -11.43
CA SER A 255 -10.61 5.60 -11.85
C SER A 255 -9.20 6.19 -11.93
N ALA A 256 -8.16 5.45 -11.49
CA ALA A 256 -6.77 5.89 -11.49
C ALA A 256 -5.95 5.22 -12.60
N GLY A 257 -5.27 6.05 -13.40
CA GLY A 257 -4.40 5.61 -14.49
C GLY A 257 -3.61 6.75 -15.12
N MET A 258 -2.65 6.44 -15.99
CA MET A 258 -1.83 7.46 -16.67
C MET A 258 -2.57 8.13 -17.85
N GLY A 259 -3.42 7.37 -18.55
CA GLY A 259 -4.18 7.85 -19.70
C GLY A 259 -5.24 8.92 -19.35
N SER A 260 -5.67 9.67 -20.36
CA SER A 260 -6.74 10.69 -20.25
C SER A 260 -8.13 10.09 -20.01
N ALA A 261 -8.30 8.78 -20.21
CA ALA A 261 -9.55 8.08 -19.93
C ALA A 261 -9.83 7.93 -18.42
N TYR A 262 -8.81 8.13 -17.58
CA TYR A 262 -8.92 8.03 -16.13
C TYR A 262 -8.96 9.43 -15.52
N PRO A 263 -9.92 9.77 -14.65
CA PRO A 263 -9.93 11.08 -14.01
C PRO A 263 -8.77 11.24 -13.01
N LEU A 264 -8.41 10.18 -12.28
CA LEU A 264 -7.39 10.24 -11.23
C LEU A 264 -5.98 9.89 -11.75
N PRO A 265 -4.91 10.50 -11.19
CA PRO A 265 -3.54 10.17 -11.55
C PRO A 265 -3.11 8.82 -10.97
N SER A 266 -2.18 8.17 -11.67
CA SER A 266 -1.50 6.96 -11.18
C SER A 266 -0.06 6.93 -11.71
N TYR A 267 0.80 6.21 -11.00
CA TYR A 267 2.12 5.83 -11.51
C TYR A 267 2.05 4.60 -12.45
N LEU A 268 0.89 3.95 -12.54
CA LEU A 268 0.60 2.81 -13.40
C LEU A 268 -0.29 3.26 -14.57
N GLU A 269 -0.18 2.55 -15.70
CA GLU A 269 -1.07 2.76 -16.84
C GLU A 269 -2.55 2.56 -16.46
N SER A 270 -2.83 1.46 -15.75
CA SER A 270 -4.13 1.18 -15.13
C SER A 270 -4.01 0.14 -14.01
N ASN A 271 -5.06 0.01 -13.19
CA ASN A 271 -5.17 -1.06 -12.19
C ASN A 271 -5.98 -2.28 -12.67
N VAL A 272 -6.31 -2.37 -13.98
CA VAL A 272 -7.19 -3.42 -14.53
C VAL A 272 -6.64 -4.82 -14.30
N THR A 273 -5.35 -5.05 -14.50
CA THR A 273 -4.72 -6.36 -14.24
C THR A 273 -4.85 -6.78 -12.77
N THR A 274 -4.84 -5.83 -11.84
CA THR A 274 -5.10 -6.13 -10.42
C THR A 274 -6.56 -6.57 -10.24
N ALA A 275 -7.51 -5.85 -10.84
CA ALA A 275 -8.92 -6.20 -10.80
C ALA A 275 -9.20 -7.60 -11.39
N GLU A 276 -8.58 -7.93 -12.52
CA GLU A 276 -8.71 -9.24 -13.17
C GLU A 276 -8.17 -10.37 -12.28
N LEU A 277 -7.00 -10.17 -11.66
CA LEU A 277 -6.42 -11.13 -10.73
C LEU A 277 -7.33 -11.36 -9.53
N TYR A 278 -7.93 -10.30 -8.97
CA TYR A 278 -8.90 -10.42 -7.87
C TYR A 278 -10.19 -11.12 -8.31
N LYS A 279 -10.72 -10.78 -9.47
CA LYS A 279 -11.91 -11.44 -10.04
C LYS A 279 -11.68 -12.95 -10.21
N ALA A 280 -10.52 -13.35 -10.71
CA ALA A 280 -10.15 -14.76 -10.86
C ALA A 280 -9.93 -15.48 -9.52
N ALA A 281 -9.35 -14.77 -8.54
CA ALA A 281 -8.96 -15.36 -7.25
C ALA A 281 -10.11 -15.47 -6.23
N THR A 282 -10.97 -14.45 -6.13
CA THR A 282 -11.97 -14.33 -5.05
C THR A 282 -13.40 -14.32 -5.56
N GLY A 283 -13.63 -14.16 -6.88
CA GLY A 283 -14.97 -13.96 -7.42
C GLY A 283 -15.59 -12.62 -6.99
N GLU A 284 -14.81 -11.69 -6.43
CA GLU A 284 -15.28 -10.33 -6.14
C GLU A 284 -15.79 -9.69 -7.44
N CYS A 285 -17.02 -9.15 -7.41
CA CYS A 285 -17.57 -8.44 -8.55
C CYS A 285 -16.97 -7.03 -8.59
N VAL A 286 -15.79 -6.91 -9.21
CA VAL A 286 -15.06 -5.64 -9.33
C VAL A 286 -15.83 -4.58 -10.15
N TRP A 287 -16.88 -4.99 -10.88
CA TRP A 287 -17.63 -4.15 -11.82
C TRP A 287 -19.11 -3.90 -11.43
N SER A 288 -19.57 -4.38 -10.27
CA SER A 288 -20.96 -4.16 -9.83
C SER A 288 -21.07 -4.08 -8.31
N ALA A 289 -21.88 -3.14 -7.81
CA ALA A 289 -22.18 -2.93 -6.39
C ALA A 289 -23.02 -4.04 -5.73
N THR A 290 -23.41 -5.08 -6.47
CA THR A 290 -24.21 -6.18 -5.93
C THR A 290 -23.33 -7.32 -5.44
N GLU A 291 -23.19 -7.42 -4.12
CA GLU A 291 -22.49 -8.52 -3.48
C GLU A 291 -23.24 -9.86 -3.61
N LYS A 292 -22.43 -10.93 -3.70
CA LYS A 292 -22.74 -12.37 -3.60
C LYS A 292 -23.26 -13.05 -4.86
N LYS A 293 -22.31 -13.60 -5.63
CA LYS A 293 -22.43 -14.96 -6.14
C LYS A 293 -21.46 -15.85 -5.39
N ALA A 294 -21.96 -16.99 -4.89
CA ALA A 294 -21.14 -18.05 -4.33
C ALA A 294 -20.13 -18.50 -5.40
N SER A 295 -18.85 -18.55 -5.05
CA SER A 295 -17.80 -19.04 -5.93
C SER A 295 -17.89 -20.55 -6.07
N ASP A 296 -17.84 -21.07 -7.30
CA ASP A 296 -17.47 -22.46 -7.56
C ASP A 296 -16.09 -22.76 -6.92
N ALA A 297 -15.92 -23.97 -6.42
CA ALA A 297 -14.88 -24.39 -5.46
C ALA A 297 -13.41 -24.34 -5.96
N CYS A 298 -13.08 -23.61 -7.03
CA CYS A 298 -11.77 -23.60 -7.68
C CYS A 298 -11.08 -22.20 -7.66
N GLY A 299 -11.32 -21.39 -6.63
CA GLY A 299 -10.70 -20.06 -6.50
C GLY A 299 -9.25 -20.11 -6.02
N ALA A 300 -8.30 -19.74 -6.88
CA ALA A 300 -6.90 -19.54 -6.52
C ALA A 300 -6.77 -18.31 -5.61
N ARG A 301 -6.81 -18.50 -4.29
CA ARG A 301 -6.68 -17.42 -3.32
C ARG A 301 -5.34 -16.69 -3.47
N PHE A 302 -5.31 -15.40 -3.16
CA PHE A 302 -4.08 -14.64 -2.83
C PHE A 302 -3.36 -15.33 -1.67
N GLY A 303 -2.52 -16.29 -1.99
CA GLY A 303 -1.93 -17.22 -1.04
C GLY A 303 -0.66 -17.84 -1.59
N CYS A 304 0.10 -18.46 -0.70
CA CYS A 304 1.34 -19.11 -1.06
C CYS A 304 1.05 -20.36 -1.90
N TRP A 305 1.62 -20.48 -3.11
CA TRP A 305 1.37 -21.64 -3.99
C TRP A 305 1.82 -22.97 -3.37
N ALA A 306 2.78 -22.91 -2.46
CA ALA A 306 3.36 -24.06 -1.77
C ALA A 306 2.58 -24.50 -0.50
N THR A 307 1.46 -23.85 -0.16
CA THR A 307 0.52 -24.43 0.81
C THR A 307 -0.32 -25.47 0.06
N LEU A 308 -0.09 -26.76 0.35
CA LEU A 308 -0.82 -27.87 -0.25
C LEU A 308 -2.33 -27.69 -0.02
N VAL A 309 -3.04 -27.24 -1.05
CA VAL A 309 -4.48 -27.43 -1.19
C VAL A 309 -4.62 -28.80 -1.83
N PHE A 310 -5.18 -29.77 -1.08
CA PHE A 310 -5.66 -30.99 -1.73
C PHE A 310 -6.79 -30.56 -2.67
N MET A 311 -6.48 -30.53 -3.97
CA MET A 311 -7.48 -30.64 -5.03
C MET A 311 -8.07 -32.04 -4.93
N TYR A 312 -9.21 -32.15 -4.25
CA TYR A 312 -10.19 -33.21 -4.46
C TYR A 312 -11.58 -32.59 -4.45
#